data_AF-A0A1L7NM85-F1
#
_entry.id   AF-A0A1L7NM85-F1
#
_cell.length_a   1.000
_cell.length_b   1.000
_cell.length_c   1.000
_cell.angle_alpha   90.00
_cell.angle_beta   90.00
_cell.angle_gamma   90.00
#
_symmetry.space_group_name_H-M   'P 1'
#
loop_
_entity.id
_entity.type
_entity.pdbx_description
1 polymer ?
#
loop_
_entity_poly.entity_id
_entity_poly.type
_entity_poly.pdbx_seq_one_letter_code
_entity_poly.pdbx_strand_id
1 'polypeptide(L)'
;MAITDIQFDMFPSCPPLHQGEEILELMRPHKWAHGEATELALVSIELVPHGDQWMWATRLNSRNGAGQGCRALPKWNRFAPTKTQAMLRGADEVRAFMHRATDDEQARIATWLAEQVSRAVADAE
;
A
#
# COMPACT_ATOMS: atom_id res chain seq x y z
N MET A 1 -12.80 26.66 36.88
CA MET A 1 -11.93 25.65 36.25
C MET A 1 -12.37 25.56 34.81
N ALA A 2 -11.61 26.15 33.89
CA ALA A 2 -11.88 26.06 32.47
C ALA A 2 -11.52 24.64 32.03
N ILE A 3 -12.51 23.91 31.53
CA ILE A 3 -12.29 22.64 30.85
C ILE A 3 -11.72 23.05 29.49
N THR A 4 -10.41 22.88 29.31
CA THR A 4 -9.77 23.02 28.01
C THR A 4 -10.36 21.96 27.10
N ASP A 5 -11.20 22.38 26.16
CA ASP A 5 -11.63 21.58 25.02
C ASP A 5 -10.38 21.02 24.34
N ILE A 6 -10.20 19.70 24.44
CA ILE A 6 -9.20 18.97 23.67
C ILE A 6 -9.74 18.93 22.25
N GLN A 7 -9.35 19.91 21.42
CA GLN A 7 -9.51 19.81 19.99
C GLN A 7 -8.59 18.68 19.51
N PHE A 8 -9.17 17.50 19.29
CA PHE A 8 -8.57 16.51 18.43
C PHE A 8 -8.58 17.10 17.02
N ASP A 9 -7.45 17.65 16.62
CA ASP A 9 -7.21 18.02 15.23
C ASP A 9 -7.25 16.74 14.40
N MET A 10 -8.44 16.44 13.85
CA MET A 10 -8.66 15.42 12.84
C MET A 10 -8.07 15.91 11.52
N PHE A 11 -6.76 16.14 11.48
CA PHE A 11 -6.08 16.22 10.20
C PHE A 11 -5.94 14.79 9.66
N PRO A 12 -6.58 14.42 8.53
CA PRO A 12 -6.12 13.27 7.79
C PRO A 12 -4.71 13.63 7.32
N SER A 13 -3.70 13.16 8.04
CA SER A 13 -2.28 13.42 7.74
C SER A 13 -1.82 12.78 6.43
N CYS A 14 -2.73 12.13 5.71
CA CYS A 14 -2.47 11.53 4.43
C CYS A 14 -3.46 12.07 3.39
N PRO A 15 -2.98 12.57 2.23
CA PRO A 15 -3.85 13.04 1.17
C PRO A 15 -4.77 11.90 0.68
N PRO A 16 -5.96 12.21 0.15
CA PRO A 16 -6.83 11.23 -0.49
C PRO A 16 -6.11 10.45 -1.60
N LEU A 17 -6.64 9.29 -1.99
CA LEU A 17 -6.18 8.55 -3.16
C LEU A 17 -6.46 9.36 -4.43
N HIS A 18 -5.55 9.32 -5.39
CA HIS A 18 -5.75 10.03 -6.65
C HIS A 18 -6.91 9.43 -7.45
N GLN A 19 -7.62 10.21 -8.27
CA GLN A 19 -8.71 9.66 -9.09
C GLN A 19 -8.22 8.77 -10.27
N GLY A 20 -6.92 8.79 -10.57
CA GLY A 20 -6.30 8.01 -11.66
C GLY A 20 -5.57 6.75 -11.19
N GLU A 21 -4.76 6.20 -12.10
CA GLU A 21 -3.80 5.15 -11.76
C GLU A 21 -2.87 5.61 -10.63
N GLU A 22 -2.55 4.70 -9.73
CA GLU A 22 -1.74 5.02 -8.57
C GLU A 22 -0.94 3.80 -8.13
N ILE A 23 0.34 4.03 -7.81
CA ILE A 23 1.21 3.02 -7.24
C ILE A 23 1.59 3.50 -5.84
N LEU A 24 1.11 2.78 -4.84
CA LEU A 24 1.43 3.03 -3.44
C LEU A 24 2.63 2.18 -3.07
N GLU A 25 3.72 2.79 -2.61
CA GLU A 25 4.96 2.10 -2.29
C GLU A 25 5.44 2.40 -0.88
N LEU A 26 5.83 1.36 -0.14
CA LEU A 26 6.62 1.49 1.07
C LEU A 26 8.07 1.25 0.71
N MET A 27 8.92 2.25 0.90
CA MET A 27 10.34 2.15 0.53
C MET A 27 11.18 1.45 1.61
N ARG A 28 12.29 0.85 1.18
CA ARG A 28 13.36 0.34 2.04
C ARG A 28 14.73 0.75 1.50
N PRO A 29 15.71 0.97 2.38
CA PRO A 29 17.08 1.16 1.96
C PRO A 29 17.62 -0.15 1.35
N HIS A 30 18.38 -0.01 0.27
CA HIS A 30 19.07 -1.10 -0.39
C HIS A 30 20.48 -0.66 -0.79
N LYS A 31 21.45 -1.53 -0.58
CA LYS A 31 22.83 -1.31 -1.03
C LYS A 31 23.22 -2.40 -2.01
N TRP A 32 23.50 -2.00 -3.24
CA TRP A 32 24.06 -2.90 -4.25
C TRP A 32 25.49 -3.28 -3.90
N ALA A 33 25.91 -4.50 -4.27
CA ALA A 33 27.23 -5.04 -3.92
C ALA A 33 28.41 -4.12 -4.31
N HIS A 34 28.25 -3.35 -5.40
CA HIS A 34 29.25 -2.39 -5.89
C HIS A 34 28.64 -1.03 -6.27
N GLY A 35 27.44 -0.73 -5.76
CA GLY A 35 26.71 0.48 -6.14
C GLY A 35 26.40 1.37 -4.96
N GLU A 36 25.79 2.51 -5.26
CA GLU A 36 25.32 3.46 -4.27
C GLU A 36 24.17 2.88 -3.45
N ALA A 37 24.00 3.43 -2.24
CA ALA A 37 22.79 3.19 -1.48
C ALA A 37 21.62 3.81 -2.24
N THR A 38 20.58 3.00 -2.47
CA THR A 38 19.35 3.41 -3.14
C THR A 38 18.15 2.98 -2.30
N GLU A 39 16.95 3.36 -2.74
CA GLU A 39 15.71 2.90 -2.15
C GLU A 39 14.98 1.97 -3.12
N LEU A 40 14.47 0.85 -2.58
CA LEU A 40 13.61 -0.07 -3.32
C LEU A 40 12.25 -0.12 -2.64
N ALA A 41 11.17 -0.30 -3.41
CA ALA A 41 9.87 -0.59 -2.84
C ALA A 41 9.93 -1.95 -2.10
N LEU A 42 9.77 -1.95 -0.79
CA LEU A 42 9.60 -3.14 0.05
C LEU A 42 8.29 -3.84 -0.29
N VAL A 43 7.21 -3.07 -0.33
CA VAL A 43 5.89 -3.52 -0.78
C VAL A 43 5.28 -2.45 -1.67
N SER A 44 4.54 -2.87 -2.69
CA SER A 44 3.70 -1.95 -3.44
C SER A 44 2.32 -2.51 -3.72
N ILE A 45 1.34 -1.60 -3.81
CA ILE A 45 -0.02 -1.85 -4.28
C ILE A 45 -0.25 -0.91 -5.48
N GLU A 46 -0.40 -1.50 -6.66
CA GLU A 46 -0.72 -0.80 -7.90
C GLU A 46 -2.23 -0.86 -8.11
N LEU A 47 -2.86 0.28 -8.38
CA LEU A 47 -4.30 0.45 -8.60
C LEU A 47 -4.50 1.10 -9.98
N VAL A 48 -5.19 0.41 -10.88
CA VAL A 48 -5.34 0.87 -12.28
C VAL A 48 -6.80 0.81 -12.69
N PRO A 49 -7.39 1.90 -13.22
CA PRO A 49 -8.74 1.86 -13.77
C PRO A 49 -8.80 0.99 -15.04
N HIS A 50 -9.87 0.21 -15.18
CA HIS A 50 -10.12 -0.64 -16.34
C HIS A 50 -11.61 -0.69 -16.69
N GLY A 51 -12.02 0.13 -17.66
CA GLY A 51 -13.45 0.33 -17.96
C GLY A 51 -14.18 0.89 -16.74
N ASP A 52 -15.27 0.24 -16.34
CA ASP A 52 -16.06 0.60 -15.16
C ASP A 52 -15.56 -0.08 -13.86
N GLN A 53 -14.39 -0.70 -13.89
CA GLN A 53 -13.80 -1.44 -12.78
C GLN A 53 -12.39 -0.94 -12.46
N TRP A 54 -11.85 -1.43 -11.35
CA TRP A 54 -10.49 -1.19 -10.89
C TRP A 54 -9.73 -2.50 -10.80
N MET A 55 -8.50 -2.51 -11.28
CA MET A 55 -7.56 -3.60 -11.08
C MET A 55 -6.60 -3.28 -9.95
N TRP A 56 -6.10 -4.34 -9.30
CA TRP A 56 -4.99 -4.22 -8.37
C TRP A 56 -3.87 -5.23 -8.67
N ALA A 57 -2.66 -4.85 -8.31
CA ALA A 57 -1.53 -5.76 -8.22
C ALA A 57 -0.71 -5.45 -6.97
N THR A 58 -0.03 -6.48 -6.46
CA THR A 58 0.78 -6.38 -5.26
C THR A 58 2.18 -6.88 -5.53
N ARG A 59 3.17 -6.30 -4.85
CA ARG A 59 4.56 -6.73 -4.93
C ARG A 59 5.20 -6.73 -3.54
N LEU A 60 6.08 -7.69 -3.30
CA LEU A 60 6.99 -7.76 -2.15
C LEU A 60 8.43 -7.85 -2.66
N ASN A 61 9.32 -7.13 -1.99
CA ASN A 61 10.75 -7.19 -2.20
C ASN A 61 11.45 -7.03 -0.83
N SER A 62 11.58 -8.13 -0.09
CA SER A 62 12.15 -8.15 1.27
C SER A 62 13.68 -8.20 1.26
N ARG A 63 14.32 -7.82 2.38
CA ARG A 63 15.79 -7.91 2.54
C ARG A 63 16.31 -9.32 2.74
N ASN A 64 15.46 -10.25 3.13
CA ASN A 64 15.83 -11.66 3.25
C ASN A 64 15.85 -12.39 1.88
N GLY A 65 15.63 -11.67 0.77
CA GLY A 65 15.56 -12.23 -0.58
C GLY A 65 14.17 -12.73 -1.00
N ALA A 66 13.16 -12.67 -0.13
CA ALA A 66 11.79 -12.99 -0.51
C ALA A 66 11.24 -11.93 -1.48
N GLY A 67 10.94 -12.36 -2.69
CA GLY A 67 10.30 -11.55 -3.73
C GLY A 67 9.03 -12.20 -4.25
N GLN A 68 8.05 -11.36 -4.59
CA GLN A 68 6.95 -11.73 -5.48
C GLN A 68 6.31 -10.47 -6.06
N GLY A 69 5.63 -10.59 -7.18
CA GLY A 69 4.73 -9.54 -7.62
C GLY A 69 4.31 -9.70 -9.06
N CYS A 70 3.24 -9.00 -9.39
CA CYS A 70 2.74 -8.84 -10.74
C CYS A 70 2.53 -7.35 -11.03
N ARG A 71 2.29 -7.02 -12.31
CA ARG A 71 1.69 -5.74 -12.69
C ARG A 71 0.19 -5.90 -12.83
N ALA A 72 -0.58 -4.84 -12.59
CA ALA A 72 -2.02 -4.81 -12.80
C ALA A 72 -2.32 -4.92 -14.30
N LEU A 73 -2.69 -6.13 -14.72
CA LEU A 73 -2.98 -6.46 -16.12
C LEU A 73 -4.25 -7.32 -16.18
N PRO A 74 -5.10 -7.17 -17.22
CA PRO A 74 -6.36 -7.90 -17.32
C PRO A 74 -6.21 -9.43 -17.24
N LYS A 75 -5.09 -9.96 -17.72
CA LYS A 75 -4.77 -11.41 -17.70
C LYS A 75 -4.75 -12.03 -16.28
N TRP A 76 -4.62 -11.22 -15.23
CA TRP A 76 -4.61 -11.70 -13.85
C TRP A 76 -6.00 -11.80 -13.23
N ASN A 77 -7.03 -11.32 -13.92
CA ASN A 77 -8.44 -11.39 -13.49
C ASN A 77 -8.70 -10.84 -12.08
N ARG A 78 -8.06 -9.71 -11.74
CA ARG A 78 -8.18 -9.02 -10.46
C ARG A 78 -8.96 -7.73 -10.67
N PHE A 79 -10.27 -7.78 -10.46
CA PHE A 79 -11.19 -6.66 -10.70
C PHE A 79 -12.03 -6.36 -9.47
N ALA A 80 -12.22 -5.08 -9.19
CA ALA A 80 -13.05 -4.57 -8.12
C ALA A 80 -13.95 -3.43 -8.65
N PRO A 81 -15.20 -3.33 -8.19
CA PRO A 81 -16.11 -2.24 -8.56
C PRO A 81 -15.58 -0.83 -8.29
N THR A 82 -14.77 -0.62 -7.25
CA THR A 82 -14.27 0.71 -6.87
C THR A 82 -12.80 0.67 -6.52
N LYS A 83 -12.14 1.84 -6.58
CA LYS A 83 -10.74 2.00 -6.15
C LYS A 83 -10.54 1.57 -4.70
N THR A 84 -11.46 1.94 -3.81
CA THR A 84 -11.44 1.53 -2.40
C THR A 84 -11.49 0.01 -2.27
N GLN A 85 -12.37 -0.67 -3.01
CA GLN A 85 -12.43 -2.13 -2.98
C GLN A 85 -11.15 -2.76 -3.54
N ALA A 86 -10.58 -2.24 -4.63
CA ALA A 86 -9.30 -2.70 -5.17
C ALA A 86 -8.17 -2.54 -4.15
N MET A 87 -8.14 -1.42 -3.42
CA MET A 87 -7.17 -1.14 -2.37
C MET A 87 -7.32 -2.10 -1.18
N LEU A 88 -8.54 -2.36 -0.72
CA LEU A 88 -8.80 -3.34 0.36
C LEU A 88 -8.37 -4.76 -0.04
N ARG A 89 -8.67 -5.18 -1.27
CA ARG A 89 -8.21 -6.49 -1.80
C ARG A 89 -6.69 -6.56 -1.90
N GLY A 90 -6.03 -5.48 -2.35
CA GLY A 90 -4.58 -5.36 -2.35
C GLY A 90 -3.99 -5.46 -0.94
N ALA A 91 -4.60 -4.79 0.04
CA ALA A 91 -4.18 -4.86 1.44
C ALA A 91 -4.31 -6.28 2.02
N ASP A 92 -5.41 -6.97 1.74
CA ASP A 92 -5.62 -8.35 2.18
C ASP A 92 -4.61 -9.31 1.56
N GLU A 93 -4.29 -9.13 0.28
CA GLU A 93 -3.21 -9.89 -0.36
C GLU A 93 -1.87 -9.65 0.34
N VAL A 94 -1.51 -8.39 0.62
CA VAL A 94 -0.26 -8.06 1.32
C VAL A 94 -0.21 -8.74 2.69
N ARG A 95 -1.31 -8.70 3.45
CA ARG A 95 -1.41 -9.42 4.74
C ARG A 95 -1.20 -10.92 4.58
N ALA A 96 -1.72 -11.52 3.51
CA ALA A 96 -1.56 -12.95 3.26
C ALA A 96 -0.11 -13.36 3.01
N PHE A 97 0.74 -12.49 2.43
CA PHE A 97 2.12 -12.83 2.09
C PHE A 97 3.20 -12.14 2.93
N MET A 98 2.86 -11.16 3.77
CA MET A 98 3.86 -10.39 4.53
C MET A 98 4.70 -11.25 5.47
N HIS A 99 4.18 -12.41 5.91
CA HIS A 99 4.91 -13.40 6.71
C HIS A 99 6.22 -13.88 6.07
N ARG A 100 6.41 -13.64 4.76
CA ARG A 100 7.64 -13.95 4.02
C ARG A 100 8.75 -12.92 4.24
N ALA A 101 8.43 -11.73 4.74
CA ALA A 101 9.38 -10.67 5.04
C ALA A 101 10.02 -10.83 6.43
N THR A 102 11.04 -10.04 6.76
CA THR A 102 11.61 -10.04 8.12
C THR A 102 10.63 -9.44 9.12
N ASP A 103 10.73 -9.78 10.41
CA ASP A 103 9.82 -9.26 11.45
C ASP A 103 9.75 -7.72 11.48
N ASP A 104 10.90 -7.05 11.37
CA ASP A 104 10.97 -5.59 11.25
C ASP A 104 10.20 -5.05 10.04
N GLU A 105 10.26 -5.75 8.91
CA GLU A 105 9.57 -5.36 7.68
C GLU A 105 8.08 -5.64 7.79
N GLN A 106 7.69 -6.74 8.43
CA GLN A 106 6.30 -7.05 8.74
C GLN A 106 5.65 -5.95 9.57
N ALA A 107 6.33 -5.47 10.63
CA ALA A 107 5.83 -4.37 11.44
C ALA A 107 5.64 -3.09 10.61
N ARG A 108 6.63 -2.73 9.77
CA ARG A 108 6.55 -1.56 8.88
C ARG A 108 5.43 -1.69 7.85
N ILE A 109 5.26 -2.88 7.26
CA ILE A 109 4.18 -3.18 6.31
C ILE A 109 2.82 -3.05 7.00
N ALA A 110 2.68 -3.56 8.22
CA ALA A 110 1.41 -3.48 8.97
C ALA A 110 1.01 -2.02 9.24
N THR A 111 1.93 -1.19 9.72
CA THR A 111 1.69 0.24 9.93
C THR A 111 1.30 0.93 8.63
N TRP A 112 2.08 0.73 7.57
CA TRP A 112 1.82 1.33 6.28
C TRP A 112 0.46 0.91 5.69
N LEU A 113 0.08 -0.38 5.82
CA LEU A 113 -1.23 -0.86 5.38
C LEU A 113 -2.37 -0.21 6.15
N ALA A 114 -2.23 -0.01 7.47
CA ALA A 114 -3.25 0.67 8.27
C ALA A 114 -3.47 2.10 7.77
N GLU A 115 -2.40 2.82 7.45
CA GLU A 115 -2.47 4.16 6.86
C GLU A 115 -3.16 4.14 5.50
N GLN A 116 -2.77 3.25 4.58
CA GLN A 116 -3.37 3.19 3.24
C GLN A 116 -4.85 2.79 3.27
N VAL A 117 -5.24 1.89 4.18
CA VAL A 117 -6.65 1.52 4.37
C VAL A 117 -7.44 2.70 4.93
N SER A 118 -6.90 3.43 5.91
CA SER A 118 -7.53 4.63 6.44
C SER A 118 -7.77 5.68 5.36
N ARG A 119 -6.79 5.90 4.48
CA ARG A 119 -6.92 6.81 3.32
C ARG A 119 -8.02 6.38 2.37
N ALA A 120 -8.05 5.10 2.01
CA ALA A 120 -9.00 4.56 1.04
C ALA A 120 -10.46 4.63 1.52
N VAL A 121 -10.68 4.52 2.84
CA VAL A 121 -12.01 4.61 3.45
C VAL A 121 -12.45 6.07 3.58
N ALA A 122 -11.53 7.00 3.89
CA ALA A 122 -11.85 8.43 3.96
C ALA A 122 -12.27 9.02 2.60
N ASP A 123 -11.83 8.45 1.48
CA ASP A 123 -12.28 8.82 0.12
C ASP A 123 -13.66 8.27 -0.26
N ALA A 124 -14.19 7.32 0.50
CA ALA A 124 -15.46 6.66 0.18
C ALA A 124 -16.68 7.37 0.79
N GLU A 125 -16.47 8.35 1.67
CA GLU A 125 -17.49 9.21 2.29
C GLU A 125 -17.75 10.48 1.48
#